data_AF-A0A925M3K0-F1
#
_entry.id   AF-A0A925M3K0-F1
#
_cell.length_a   1.000
_cell.length_b   1.000
_cell.length_c   1.000
_cell.angle_alpha   90.00
_cell.angle_beta   90.00
_cell.angle_gamma   90.00
#
_symmetry.space_group_name_H-M   'P 1'
#
loop_
_entity.id
_entity.type
_entity.pdbx_description
1 polymer ?
#
loop_
_entity_poly.entity_id
_entity_poly.type
_entity_poly.pdbx_seq_one_letter_code
_entity_poly.pdbx_strand_id
1 'polypeptide(L)' 'MTQLELTQCLHWAKTLDLIVSSRMINGVLYVYNATGQKRPWDNFIADYPLERLQAMIDRMQMRLKAAS' A
#
# COMPACT_ATOMS: atom_id res chain seq x y z
N MET A 1 -10.46 -10.65 0.85
CA MET A 1 -9.50 -10.10 -0.11
C MET A 1 -8.85 -11.25 -0.85
N THR A 2 -8.93 -11.23 -2.17
CA THR A 2 -8.28 -12.18 -3.07
C THR A 2 -6.77 -11.93 -3.13
N GLN A 3 -6.00 -12.90 -3.63
CA GLN A 3 -4.55 -12.73 -3.83
C GLN A 3 -4.22 -11.61 -4.81
N LEU A 4 -5.05 -11.42 -5.84
CA LEU A 4 -4.88 -10.35 -6.83
C LEU A 4 -5.05 -8.97 -6.18
N GLU A 5 -6.14 -8.78 -5.42
CA GLU A 5 -6.39 -7.54 -4.68
C GLU A 5 -5.27 -7.23 -3.69
N LEU A 6 -4.78 -8.24 -2.96
CA LEU A 6 -3.66 -8.07 -2.04
C LEU A 6 -2.40 -7.59 -2.76
N THR A 7 -2.07 -8.22 -3.89
CA THR A 7 -0.90 -7.87 -4.69
C THR A 7 -1.01 -6.43 -5.21
N GLN A 8 -2.21 -6.04 -5.64
CA GLN A 8 -2.49 -4.69 -6.12
C GLN A 8 -2.40 -3.64 -5.00
N CYS A 9 -2.97 -3.91 -3.83
CA CYS A 9 -2.84 -3.03 -2.66
C CYS A 9 -1.38 -2.85 -2.25
N LEU A 10 -0.59 -3.93 -2.18
CA LEU A 10 0.83 -3.85 -1.86
C LEU A 10 1.62 -3.06 -2.90
N HIS A 11 1.28 -3.21 -4.17
CA HIS A 11 1.89 -2.43 -5.24
C HIS A 11 1.58 -0.94 -5.09
N TRP A 12 0.31 -0.55 -4.96
CA TRP A 12 -0.07 0.85 -4.79
C TRP A 12 0.47 1.47 -3.51
N ALA A 13 0.47 0.74 -2.39
CA ALA A 13 1.05 1.21 -1.15
C ALA A 13 2.56 1.54 -1.30
N LYS A 14 3.30 0.74 -2.09
CA LYS A 14 4.70 1.06 -2.44
C LYS A 14 4.81 2.26 -3.38
N THR A 15 3.97 2.33 -4.41
CA THR A 15 3.97 3.46 -5.36
C THR A 15 3.68 4.79 -4.68
N LEU A 16 2.83 4.78 -3.64
CA LEU A 16 2.49 5.95 -2.82
C LEU A 16 3.51 6.23 -1.70
N ASP A 17 4.62 5.49 -1.64
CA ASP A 17 5.66 5.58 -0.59
C ASP A 17 5.14 5.33 0.84
N LEU A 18 3.96 4.69 0.98
CA LEU A 18 3.39 4.35 2.29
C LEU A 18 4.14 3.19 2.95
N ILE A 19 4.67 2.29 2.14
CA ILE A 19 5.47 1.14 2.56
C ILE A 19 6.68 0.99 1.62
N VAL A 20 7.80 0.49 2.15
CA VAL A 20 9.00 0.14 1.36
C VAL A 20 9.09 -1.37 1.11
N SER A 21 8.57 -2.18 2.04
CA SER A 21 8.59 -3.64 1.92
C SER A 21 7.47 -4.32 2.68
N SER A 22 7.27 -5.60 2.38
CA SER A 22 6.31 -6.48 3.03
C SER A 22 6.92 -7.87 3.23
N ARG A 23 6.66 -8.52 4.36
CA ARG A 23 7.20 -9.84 4.69
C ARG A 23 6.20 -10.67 5.50
N MET A 24 6.11 -11.95 5.18
CA MET A 24 5.41 -12.94 6.01
C MET A 24 6.28 -13.36 7.20
N ILE A 25 5.75 -13.26 8.42
CA ILE A 25 6.41 -13.71 9.65
C ILE A 25 5.39 -14.50 10.46
N ASN A 26 5.66 -15.78 10.72
CA ASN A 26 4.77 -16.67 11.47
C ASN A 26 3.31 -16.66 10.96
N GLY A 27 3.11 -16.62 9.64
CA GLY A 27 1.78 -16.60 9.03
C GLY A 27 1.09 -15.23 8.99
N VAL A 28 1.68 -14.19 9.56
CA VAL A 28 1.16 -12.82 9.52
C VAL A 28 1.94 -11.99 8.49
N LEU A 29 1.22 -11.28 7.63
CA LEU A 29 1.82 -10.33 6.71
C LEU A 29 2.13 -9.02 7.46
N TYR A 30 3.39 -8.62 7.46
CA TYR A 30 3.84 -7.33 7.96
C TYR A 30 4.25 -6.42 6.81
N VAL A 31 3.98 -5.13 6.96
CA VAL A 31 4.49 -4.07 6.08
C VAL A 31 5.41 -3.14 6.86
N TYR A 32 6.40 -2.59 6.15
CA TYR A 32 7.42 -1.72 6.70
C TYR A 32 7.39 -0.38 5.96
N ASN A 33 7.42 0.73 6.68
CA ASN A 33 7.56 2.05 6.09
C ASN A 33 9.05 2.45 5.96
N ALA A 34 9.31 3.63 5.41
CA ALA A 34 10.67 4.15 5.20
C ALA A 34 11.47 4.35 6.50
N THR A 35 10.80 4.51 7.65
CA THR A 35 11.47 4.62 8.97
C THR A 35 11.78 3.26 9.60
N GLY A 36 11.49 2.16 8.91
CA GLY A 36 11.70 0.79 9.41
C GLY A 36 10.63 0.32 10.39
N GLN A 37 9.60 1.13 10.65
CA GLN A 37 8.48 0.73 11.50
C GLN A 37 7.66 -0.35 10.79
N LYS A 38 7.53 -1.50 11.47
CA LYS A 38 6.68 -2.60 11.01
C LYS A 38 5.28 -2.49 11.60
N ARG A 39 4.27 -2.83 10.82
CA ARG A 39 2.89 -3.02 11.30
C ARG A 39 2.22 -4.20 10.61
N PRO A 40 1.28 -4.90 11.26
CA PRO A 40 0.47 -5.94 10.63
C PRO A 40 -0.31 -5.38 9.44
N TRP A 41 -0.50 -6.20 8.41
CA TRP A 41 -1.27 -5.86 7.21
C TRP A 41 -2.72 -5.49 7.55
N ASP A 42 -3.38 -6.24 8.43
CA ASP A 42 -4.76 -5.97 8.85
C ASP A 42 -4.89 -4.57 9.46
N ASN A 43 -3.91 -4.16 10.27
CA ASN A 43 -3.90 -2.79 10.79
C ASN A 43 -3.66 -1.79 9.67
N PHE A 44 -2.73 -2.05 8.74
CA PHE A 44 -2.43 -1.14 7.64
C PHE A 44 -3.64 -0.90 6.73
N ILE A 45 -4.33 -1.97 6.33
CA ILE A 45 -5.50 -1.87 5.43
C ILE A 45 -6.71 -1.23 6.12
N ALA A 46 -6.79 -1.25 7.46
CA ALA A 46 -7.80 -0.51 8.19
C ALA A 46 -7.62 1.02 8.04
N ASP A 47 -6.38 1.52 8.03
CA ASP A 47 -6.08 2.95 7.79
C ASP A 47 -6.14 3.30 6.30
N TYR A 48 -5.74 2.35 5.45
CA TYR A 48 -5.61 2.52 4.00
C TYR A 48 -6.38 1.43 3.25
N PRO A 49 -7.73 1.45 3.30
CA PRO A 49 -8.52 0.49 2.55
C PRO A 49 -8.31 0.65 1.04
N LEU A 50 -8.63 -0.40 0.28
CA LEU A 50 -8.44 -0.46 -1.18
C LEU A 50 -8.95 0.79 -1.90
N GLU A 51 -10.16 1.24 -1.59
CA GLU A 51 -10.79 2.42 -2.19
C GLU A 51 -9.99 3.71 -1.95
N ARG A 52 -9.41 3.85 -0.76
CA ARG A 52 -8.55 4.99 -0.41
C ARG A 52 -7.24 4.95 -1.17
N LEU A 53 -6.61 3.77 -1.25
CA LEU A 53 -5.37 3.58 -2.02
C LEU A 53 -5.59 3.89 -3.51
N GLN A 54 -6.69 3.39 -4.08
CA GLN A 54 -7.09 3.67 -5.46
C GLN A 54 -7.24 5.18 -5.69
N ALA A 55 -8.03 5.87 -4.87
CA ALA A 55 -8.24 7.32 -4.99
C ALA A 55 -6.93 8.13 -4.89
N MET A 56 -5.99 7.70 -4.04
CA MET A 56 -4.68 8.33 -3.93
C MET A 56 -3.83 8.14 -5.18
N ILE A 57 -3.83 6.93 -5.77
CA ILE A 57 -3.14 6.64 -7.03
C ILE A 57 -3.73 7.46 -8.17
N ASP A 58 -5.06 7.50 -8.30
CA ASP A 58 -5.72 8.29 -9.36
C ASP A 58 -5.34 9.77 -9.27
N ARG A 59 -5.33 10.34 -8.06
CA ARG A 59 -4.92 11.73 -7.83
C ARG A 59 -3.45 11.95 -8.19
N MET A 60 -2.56 11.02 -7.86
CA MET A 60 -1.15 11.08 -8.22
C MET A 60 -0.98 11.05 -9.74
N GLN A 61 -1.66 10.13 -10.43
CA GLN A 61 -1.62 9.99 -11.89
C GLN A 61 -2.18 11.23 -12.60
N MET A 62 -3.27 11.82 -12.10
CA MET A 62 -3.80 13.08 -12.64
C MET A 62 -2.78 14.22 -12.52
N ARG A 63 -2.09 14.33 -11.38
CA ARG A 63 -1.05 15.34 -11.18
C ARG A 63 0.14 15.15 -12.13
N LEU A 64 0.58 13.91 -12.34
CA LEU A 64 1.65 13.59 -13.28
C LEU A 64 1.27 13.96 -14.71
N LYS A 65 0.03 13.67 -15.13
CA LYS A 65 -0.48 14.06 -16.46
C LYS A 65 -0.60 15.58 -16.64
N ALA A 66 -0.96 16.32 -15.60
CA ALA A 66 -1.09 17.78 -15.66
C ALA A 66 0.26 18.52 -15.59
N ALA A 67 1.33 17.85 -15.14
CA ALA A 67 2.69 18.39 -15.07
C ALA A 67 3.56 17.99 -16.28
N SER A 68 3.02 17.19 -17.20
CA SER A 68 3.62 16.80 -18.48
C SER A 68 3.07 17.63 -19.62
#